data_AF-A0ABD2N008-F1
#
_entry.id   AF-A0ABD2N008-F1
#
_cell.length_a   1.000
_cell.length_b   1.000
_cell.length_c   1.000
_cell.angle_alpha   90.00
_cell.angle_beta   90.00
_cell.angle_gamma   90.00
#
_symmetry.space_group_name_H-M   'P 1'
#
loop_
_entity.id
_entity.type
_entity.pdbx_description
1 polymer ?
#
loop_
_entity_poly.entity_id
_entity_poly.type
_entity_poly.pdbx_seq_one_letter_code
_entity_poly.pdbx_strand_id
1 'polypeptide(L)'
;MRKKLHKRINPQKKEYDKFFMVNYLEVDKNWQDIEKENDRYAIPRESELNSDEEYYDWNGDEDNITCLFCEHKDTNISALCLHMTEMHNFDFEKVTATFDFYQKVKLVNYIRSQVHNSRCLFCDGSFENRGRLNCHLMEKGHFLVPETSKFDQPEFYFPTYENDAFLYFIDDLEGNE
;
A
#
# COMPACT_ATOMS: atom_id res chain seq x y z
N MET A 1 22.52 -33.55 3.48
CA MET A 1 22.57 -32.09 3.75
C MET A 1 23.49 -31.83 4.94
N ARG A 2 24.55 -31.03 4.76
CA ARG A 2 25.51 -30.69 5.82
C ARG A 2 24.91 -29.56 6.66
N LYS A 3 24.54 -29.83 7.92
CA LYS A 3 24.04 -28.80 8.83
C LYS A 3 25.12 -27.72 8.97
N LYS A 4 24.85 -26.51 8.48
CA LYS A 4 25.76 -25.37 8.67
C LYS A 4 25.80 -25.08 10.16
N LEU A 5 26.92 -25.34 10.83
CA LEU A 5 27.09 -24.92 12.22
C LEU A 5 26.97 -23.40 12.27
N HIS A 6 26.11 -22.89 13.16
CA HIS A 6 26.06 -21.48 13.48
C HIS A 6 27.41 -21.07 14.07
N LYS A 7 28.18 -20.26 13.32
CA LYS A 7 29.44 -19.71 13.81
C LYS A 7 29.13 -18.62 14.82
N ARG A 8 29.63 -18.76 16.04
CA ARG A 8 29.57 -17.71 17.06
C ARG A 8 30.80 -16.82 16.94
N ILE A 9 30.62 -15.52 17.19
CA ILE A 9 31.71 -14.57 17.34
C ILE A 9 32.54 -14.99 18.55
N ASN A 10 33.86 -14.87 18.48
CA ASN A 10 34.74 -15.22 19.60
C ASN A 10 34.48 -14.28 20.79
N PRO A 11 34.00 -14.78 21.95
CA PRO A 11 33.72 -13.98 23.14
C PRO A 11 34.91 -13.15 23.65
N GLN A 12 36.13 -13.61 23.40
CA GLN A 12 37.34 -12.93 23.89
C GLN A 12 37.72 -11.70 23.05
N LYS A 13 37.14 -11.53 21.85
CA LYS A 13 37.42 -10.39 20.97
C LYS A 13 36.45 -9.25 21.23
N LYS A 14 36.85 -8.32 22.10
CA LYS A 14 36.08 -7.12 22.47
C LYS A 14 35.84 -6.12 21.33
N GLU A 15 36.52 -6.25 20.19
CA GLU A 15 36.30 -5.40 19.01
C GLU A 15 34.84 -5.41 18.53
N TYR A 16 34.15 -6.53 18.76
CA TYR A 16 32.75 -6.70 18.36
C TYR A 16 31.75 -6.19 19.41
N ASP A 17 32.19 -5.85 20.62
CA ASP A 17 31.31 -5.41 21.71
C ASP A 17 30.46 -4.19 21.29
N LYS A 18 31.03 -3.28 20.48
CA LYS A 18 30.30 -2.10 19.98
C LYS A 18 29.03 -2.41 19.17
N PHE A 19 28.87 -3.63 18.66
CA PHE A 19 27.71 -4.05 17.87
C PHE A 19 26.64 -4.78 18.69
N PHE A 20 26.90 -5.08 19.97
CA PHE A 20 25.91 -5.68 20.85
C PHE A 20 25.07 -4.57 21.46
N MET A 21 23.81 -4.46 21.02
CA MET A 21 22.84 -3.49 21.54
C MET A 21 22.67 -3.59 23.07
N VAL A 22 22.84 -4.81 23.61
CA VAL A 22 22.81 -5.11 25.05
C VAL A 22 23.83 -4.29 25.86
N ASN A 23 24.99 -3.95 25.28
CA ASN A 23 26.02 -3.12 25.93
C ASN A 23 25.60 -1.65 26.14
N TYR A 24 24.51 -1.21 25.50
CA TYR A 24 24.01 0.16 25.61
C TYR A 24 22.74 0.25 26.47
N LEU A 25 22.25 -0.88 26.99
CA LEU A 25 21.09 -0.93 27.87
C LEU A 25 21.44 -0.50 29.29
N GLU A 26 22.64 -0.87 29.76
CA GLU A 26 23.13 -0.55 31.10
C GLU A 26 24.55 0.00 31.02
N VAL A 27 24.77 1.21 31.52
CA VAL A 27 26.03 1.97 31.35
C VAL A 27 27.24 1.25 31.97
N ASP A 28 27.02 0.42 33.00
CA ASP A 28 28.07 -0.26 33.76
C ASP A 28 28.19 -1.76 33.46
N LYS A 29 27.40 -2.31 32.52
CA LYS A 29 27.41 -3.74 32.19
C LYS A 29 27.66 -3.99 30.72
N ASN A 30 28.45 -5.01 30.42
CA ASN A 30 28.57 -5.54 29.07
C ASN A 30 27.74 -6.82 28.91
N TRP A 31 27.63 -7.30 27.67
CA TRP A 31 26.87 -8.47 27.28
C TRP A 31 27.32 -9.75 27.99
N GLN A 32 28.60 -9.86 28.38
CA GLN A 32 29.12 -10.99 29.16
C GLN A 32 28.70 -10.93 30.63
N ASP A 33 28.49 -9.73 31.16
CA ASP A 33 28.00 -9.53 32.52
C ASP A 33 26.49 -9.78 32.56
N ILE A 34 25.76 -9.28 31.55
CA ILE A 34 24.32 -9.49 31.37
C ILE A 34 24.00 -10.97 31.08
N GLU A 35 24.82 -11.68 30.28
CA GLU A 35 24.64 -13.13 30.03
C GLU A 35 24.86 -14.00 31.29
N LYS A 36 25.65 -13.52 32.26
CA LYS A 36 25.87 -14.21 33.54
C LYS A 36 24.80 -13.90 34.58
N GLU A 37 24.04 -12.82 34.39
CA GLU A 37 22.91 -12.54 35.25
C GLU A 37 21.83 -13.57 35.00
N ASN A 38 21.36 -14.21 36.07
CA ASN A 38 20.22 -15.11 35.98
C ASN A 38 18.99 -14.24 35.76
N ASP A 39 18.58 -14.14 34.50
CA ASP A 39 17.57 -13.22 34.01
C ASP A 39 16.20 -13.59 34.63
N ARG A 40 15.93 -13.09 35.84
CA ARG A 40 14.70 -13.39 36.60
C ARG A 40 13.45 -12.83 35.93
N TYR A 41 13.63 -11.98 34.91
CA TYR A 41 12.57 -11.40 34.10
C TYR A 41 12.47 -12.04 32.71
N ALA A 42 13.46 -12.85 32.28
CA ALA A 42 13.31 -13.64 31.07
C ALA A 42 12.23 -14.70 31.31
N ILE A 43 11.13 -14.55 30.59
CA ILE A 43 10.12 -15.58 30.45
C ILE A 43 10.86 -16.84 29.95
N PRO A 44 10.73 -18.00 30.62
CA PRO A 44 11.35 -19.23 30.16
C PRO A 44 11.09 -19.45 28.68
N ARG A 45 12.12 -19.83 27.92
CA ARG A 45 12.03 -20.05 26.46
C ARG A 45 10.99 -21.13 26.07
N GLU A 46 10.52 -21.90 27.04
CA GLU A 46 9.46 -22.91 26.91
C GLU A 46 8.05 -22.36 27.17
N SER A 47 7.91 -21.20 27.83
CA SER A 47 6.62 -20.53 28.09
C SER A 47 6.21 -19.53 27.02
N GLU A 48 7.15 -19.05 26.20
CA GLU A 48 6.83 -18.49 24.90
C GLU A 48 6.72 -19.66 23.92
N LEU A 49 5.54 -20.29 23.88
CA LEU A 49 5.09 -20.76 22.59
C LEU A 49 5.12 -19.53 21.69
N ASN A 50 6.15 -19.39 20.85
CA ASN A 50 6.02 -18.66 19.59
C ASN A 50 5.00 -19.46 18.78
N SER A 51 3.75 -19.42 19.24
CA SER A 51 2.63 -19.96 18.52
C SER A 51 2.45 -18.96 17.40
N ASP A 52 2.65 -19.42 16.16
CA ASP A 52 2.34 -18.60 14.99
C ASP A 52 0.94 -17.97 15.12
N GLU A 53 0.04 -18.59 15.90
CA GLU A 53 -1.31 -18.12 16.30
C GLU A 53 -1.39 -16.68 16.83
N GLU A 54 -0.38 -16.14 17.54
CA GLU A 54 -0.43 -14.74 18.02
C GLU A 54 -0.24 -13.72 16.88
N TYR A 55 0.36 -14.14 15.76
CA TYR A 55 0.48 -13.35 14.53
C TYR A 55 -0.72 -13.49 13.58
N TYR A 56 -1.74 -14.31 13.90
CA TYR A 56 -2.95 -14.45 13.07
C TYR A 56 -4.03 -13.41 13.38
N ASP A 57 -3.86 -12.51 14.36
CA ASP A 57 -4.85 -11.47 14.67
C ASP A 57 -4.80 -10.27 13.70
N TRP A 58 -3.87 -10.26 12.75
CA TRP A 58 -3.96 -9.44 11.54
C TRP A 58 -4.94 -10.08 10.55
N ASN A 59 -6.19 -10.28 10.97
CA ASN A 59 -7.28 -10.42 10.02
C ASN A 59 -7.49 -9.06 9.38
N GLY A 60 -6.66 -8.73 8.38
CA GLY A 60 -6.95 -7.62 7.48
C GLY A 60 -8.32 -7.90 6.91
N ASP A 61 -9.30 -7.08 7.26
CA ASP A 61 -10.57 -7.02 6.53
C ASP A 61 -10.22 -7.04 5.05
N GLU A 62 -10.79 -7.95 4.26
CA GLU A 62 -10.51 -8.02 2.82
C GLU A 62 -10.65 -6.60 2.24
N ASP A 63 -9.53 -6.04 1.81
CA ASP A 63 -9.45 -4.64 1.40
C ASP A 63 -10.36 -4.44 0.19
N ASN A 64 -11.50 -3.78 0.43
CA ASN A 64 -12.48 -3.54 -0.61
C ASN A 64 -12.00 -2.40 -1.51
N ILE A 65 -11.73 -2.72 -2.77
CA ILE A 65 -11.30 -1.80 -3.80
C ILE A 65 -12.49 -0.97 -4.27
N THR A 66 -12.44 0.34 -4.10
CA THR A 66 -13.53 1.25 -4.51
C THR A 66 -13.31 1.76 -5.94
N CYS A 67 -14.39 1.79 -6.72
CA CYS A 67 -14.43 2.34 -8.08
C CYS A 67 -13.96 3.80 -8.10
N LEU A 68 -13.34 4.22 -9.20
CA LEU A 68 -12.83 5.60 -9.35
C LEU A 68 -13.95 6.65 -9.52
N PHE A 69 -15.14 6.24 -9.98
CA PHE A 69 -16.22 7.17 -10.36
C PHE A 69 -17.50 7.04 -9.51
N CYS A 70 -17.71 5.89 -8.85
CA CYS A 70 -18.94 5.61 -8.11
C CYS A 70 -18.67 4.96 -6.75
N GLU A 71 -19.74 4.56 -6.03
CA GLU A 71 -19.64 3.91 -4.71
C GLU A 71 -19.43 2.39 -4.77
N HIS A 72 -19.32 1.82 -5.98
CA HIS A 72 -19.13 0.39 -6.14
C HIS A 72 -17.80 -0.06 -5.53
N LYS A 73 -17.82 -1.20 -4.87
CA LYS A 73 -16.64 -1.82 -4.24
C LYS A 73 -16.55 -3.27 -4.66
N ASP A 74 -15.32 -3.74 -4.85
CA ASP A 74 -15.01 -5.14 -5.18
C ASP A 74 -13.75 -5.58 -4.45
N THR A 75 -13.57 -6.88 -4.27
CA THR A 75 -12.34 -7.47 -3.73
C THR A 75 -11.32 -7.79 -4.83
N ASN A 76 -11.75 -7.81 -6.09
CA ASN A 76 -10.92 -8.15 -7.25
C ASN A 76 -10.78 -6.95 -8.20
N ILE A 77 -9.54 -6.55 -8.49
CA ILE A 77 -9.22 -5.41 -9.35
C ILE A 77 -9.72 -5.59 -10.79
N SER A 78 -9.65 -6.81 -11.34
CA SER A 78 -10.14 -7.13 -12.68
C SER A 78 -11.66 -7.03 -12.78
N ALA A 79 -12.39 -7.48 -11.74
CA ALA A 79 -13.84 -7.32 -11.67
C ALA A 79 -14.22 -5.82 -11.62
N LEU A 80 -13.45 -5.03 -10.86
CA LEU A 80 -13.65 -3.59 -10.80
C LEU A 80 -13.32 -2.88 -12.13
N CYS A 81 -12.28 -3.32 -12.84
CA CYS A 81 -11.97 -2.82 -14.19
C CYS A 81 -13.08 -3.16 -15.20
N LEU A 82 -13.67 -4.36 -15.10
CA LEU A 82 -14.84 -4.72 -15.91
C LEU A 82 -16.03 -3.81 -15.58
N HIS A 83 -16.30 -3.57 -14.30
CA HIS A 83 -17.33 -2.63 -13.86
C HIS A 83 -17.10 -1.21 -14.44
N MET A 84 -15.87 -0.70 -14.41
CA MET A 84 -15.53 0.60 -15.01
C MET A 84 -15.76 0.60 -16.53
N THR A 85 -15.47 -0.51 -17.20
CA THR A 85 -15.67 -0.64 -18.64
C THR A 85 -17.16 -0.68 -19.00
N GLU A 86 -17.99 -1.40 -18.25
CA GLU A 86 -19.41 -1.57 -18.54
C GLU A 86 -20.27 -0.37 -18.12
N MET A 87 -20.03 0.17 -16.91
CA MET A 87 -20.88 1.22 -16.33
C MET A 87 -20.37 2.63 -16.62
N HIS A 88 -19.06 2.79 -16.81
CA HIS A 88 -18.42 4.09 -17.02
C HIS A 88 -17.78 4.20 -18.41
N ASN A 89 -17.84 3.15 -19.25
CA ASN A 89 -17.20 3.12 -20.57
C ASN A 89 -15.72 3.54 -20.49
N PHE A 90 -15.07 3.18 -19.38
CA PHE A 90 -13.71 3.54 -19.03
C PHE A 90 -12.87 2.29 -18.84
N ASP A 91 -11.91 2.09 -19.74
CA ASP A 91 -10.99 0.95 -19.71
C ASP A 91 -9.62 1.42 -19.17
N PHE A 92 -9.36 1.13 -17.90
CA PHE A 92 -8.15 1.58 -17.22
C PHE A 92 -6.88 1.00 -17.86
N GLU A 93 -6.88 -0.29 -18.21
CA GLU A 93 -5.74 -0.96 -18.81
C GLU A 93 -5.40 -0.37 -20.18
N LYS A 94 -6.42 -0.19 -21.04
CA LYS A 94 -6.20 0.40 -22.37
C LYS A 94 -5.69 1.83 -22.30
N VAL A 95 -6.22 2.63 -21.38
CA VAL A 95 -5.83 4.05 -21.29
C VAL A 95 -4.45 4.22 -20.67
N THR A 96 -4.06 3.33 -19.76
CA THR A 96 -2.77 3.41 -19.06
C THR A 96 -1.66 2.53 -19.66
N ALA A 97 -1.91 1.87 -20.79
CA ALA A 97 -0.95 0.98 -21.45
C ALA A 97 0.41 1.63 -21.80
N THR A 98 0.44 2.95 -21.96
CA THR A 98 1.68 3.71 -22.28
C THR A 98 2.28 4.44 -21.09
N PHE A 99 1.64 4.37 -19.92
CA PHE A 99 2.03 5.12 -18.73
C PHE A 99 2.94 4.28 -17.85
N ASP A 100 3.91 4.94 -17.22
CA ASP A 100 4.68 4.31 -16.16
C ASP A 100 3.83 4.12 -14.88
N PHE A 101 4.34 3.32 -13.95
CA PHE A 101 3.67 3.05 -12.67
C PHE A 101 3.27 4.32 -11.91
N TYR A 102 4.16 5.31 -11.83
CA TYR A 102 3.88 6.53 -11.08
C TYR A 102 2.87 7.42 -11.79
N GLN A 103 2.86 7.44 -13.12
CA GLN A 103 1.86 8.11 -13.93
C GLN A 103 0.48 7.47 -13.72
N LYS A 104 0.39 6.14 -13.57
CA LYS A 104 -0.85 5.44 -13.20
C LYS A 104 -1.33 5.86 -11.81
N VAL A 105 -0.44 5.87 -10.82
CA VAL A 105 -0.75 6.32 -9.45
C VAL A 105 -1.27 7.78 -9.46
N LYS A 106 -0.57 8.68 -10.16
CA LYS A 106 -0.97 10.09 -10.27
C LYS A 106 -2.31 10.24 -10.96
N LEU A 107 -2.58 9.46 -12.01
CA LEU A 107 -3.87 9.48 -12.70
C LEU A 107 -5.00 9.07 -11.75
N VAL A 108 -4.83 7.99 -10.99
CA VAL A 108 -5.82 7.53 -10.01
C VAL A 108 -6.11 8.60 -8.97
N ASN A 109 -5.06 9.21 -8.41
CA ASN A 109 -5.19 10.29 -7.44
C ASN A 109 -5.84 11.54 -8.04
N TYR A 110 -5.51 11.89 -9.29
CA TYR A 110 -6.17 12.97 -10.01
C TYR A 110 -7.66 12.69 -10.16
N ILE A 111 -8.05 11.50 -10.64
CA ILE A 111 -9.46 11.14 -10.83
C ILE A 111 -10.21 11.24 -9.51
N ARG A 112 -9.64 10.66 -8.44
CA ARG A 112 -10.24 10.68 -7.10
C ARG A 112 -10.39 12.10 -6.54
N SER A 113 -9.38 12.95 -6.73
CA SER A 113 -9.45 14.37 -6.36
C SER A 113 -10.53 15.13 -7.13
N GLN A 114 -10.65 14.91 -8.45
CA GLN A 114 -11.71 15.57 -9.24
C GLN A 114 -13.10 15.09 -8.85
N VAL A 115 -13.29 13.78 -8.66
CA VAL A 115 -14.58 13.22 -8.24
C VAL A 115 -14.96 13.70 -6.84
N HIS A 116 -14.01 13.76 -5.91
CA HIS A 116 -14.22 14.32 -4.56
C HIS A 116 -14.67 15.79 -4.63
N ASN A 117 -14.02 16.59 -5.47
CA ASN A 117 -14.35 18.00 -5.66
C ASN A 117 -15.56 18.25 -6.58
N SER A 118 -16.27 17.19 -6.99
CA SER A 118 -17.39 17.25 -7.94
C SER A 118 -17.03 18.04 -9.21
N ARG A 119 -15.85 17.77 -9.77
CA ARG A 119 -15.32 18.40 -10.99
C ARG A 119 -15.18 17.38 -12.12
N CYS A 120 -15.47 17.81 -13.34
CA CYS A 120 -15.26 16.99 -14.52
C CYS A 120 -13.76 16.88 -14.86
N LEU A 121 -13.32 15.67 -15.21
CA LEU A 121 -11.95 15.34 -15.57
C LEU A 121 -11.48 16.04 -16.85
N PHE A 122 -12.40 16.30 -17.78
CA PHE A 122 -12.09 16.75 -19.13
C PHE A 122 -12.37 18.24 -19.34
N CYS A 123 -13.59 18.70 -19.02
CA CYS A 123 -14.03 20.07 -19.28
C CYS A 123 -13.84 21.02 -18.09
N ASP A 124 -13.29 20.54 -16.97
CA ASP A 124 -13.08 21.28 -15.73
C ASP A 124 -14.35 21.93 -15.13
N GLY A 125 -15.53 21.49 -15.59
CA GLY A 125 -16.83 21.93 -15.05
C GLY A 125 -17.00 21.49 -13.59
N SER A 126 -17.46 22.40 -12.73
CA SER A 126 -17.75 22.12 -11.32
C SER A 126 -19.25 21.92 -11.11
N PHE A 127 -19.60 20.92 -10.31
CA PHE A 127 -20.98 20.53 -10.04
C PHE A 127 -21.26 20.58 -8.54
N GLU A 128 -22.53 20.79 -8.19
CA GLU A 128 -22.96 20.94 -6.79
C GLU A 128 -22.86 19.62 -6.00
N ASN A 129 -23.00 18.48 -6.68
CA ASN A 129 -22.91 17.17 -6.05
C ASN A 129 -22.40 16.11 -7.03
N ARG A 130 -21.94 14.98 -6.47
CA ARG A 130 -21.43 13.85 -7.24
C ARG A 130 -22.49 13.22 -8.16
N GLY A 131 -23.77 13.25 -7.80
CA GLY A 131 -24.85 12.76 -8.66
C GLY A 131 -24.94 13.54 -9.98
N ARG A 132 -24.86 14.88 -9.92
CA ARG A 132 -24.85 15.77 -11.09
C ARG A 132 -23.58 15.58 -11.92
N LEU A 133 -22.43 15.42 -11.26
CA LEU A 133 -21.19 15.07 -11.96
C LEU A 133 -21.35 13.76 -12.72
N ASN A 134 -21.87 12.70 -12.10
CA ASN A 134 -22.06 11.41 -12.75
C ASN A 134 -23.05 11.47 -13.91
N CYS A 135 -24.17 12.20 -13.78
CA CYS A 135 -25.08 12.45 -14.91
C CYS A 135 -24.34 13.16 -16.06
N HIS A 136 -23.55 14.19 -15.76
CA HIS A 136 -22.76 14.89 -16.77
C HIS A 136 -21.74 13.98 -17.46
N LEU A 137 -20.99 13.17 -16.69
CA LEU A 137 -20.01 12.24 -17.24
C LEU A 137 -20.67 11.21 -18.17
N MET A 138 -21.86 10.70 -17.81
CA MET A 138 -22.65 9.79 -18.65
C MET A 138 -23.23 10.46 -19.90
N GLU A 139 -23.88 11.62 -19.76
CA GLU A 139 -24.53 12.31 -20.89
C GLU A 139 -23.54 12.84 -21.91
N LYS A 140 -22.35 13.28 -21.47
CA LYS A 140 -21.31 13.83 -22.35
C LYS A 140 -20.23 12.82 -22.72
N GLY A 141 -20.22 11.63 -22.12
CA GLY A 141 -19.16 10.65 -22.31
C GLY A 141 -17.78 11.15 -21.85
N HIS A 142 -17.73 11.95 -20.79
CA HIS A 142 -16.50 12.57 -20.27
C HIS A 142 -15.71 11.65 -19.31
N PHE A 143 -15.92 10.33 -19.41
CA PHE A 143 -15.08 9.32 -18.77
C PHE A 143 -13.78 9.12 -19.56
N LEU A 144 -13.06 10.21 -19.81
CA LEU A 144 -11.81 10.22 -20.57
C LEU A 144 -10.69 10.74 -19.70
N VAL A 145 -9.48 10.24 -19.96
CA VAL A 145 -8.27 10.76 -19.30
C VAL A 145 -7.89 12.10 -19.93
N PRO A 146 -7.66 13.14 -19.12
CA PRO A 146 -7.19 14.42 -19.63
C PRO A 146 -5.75 14.34 -20.13
N GLU A 147 -5.26 15.43 -20.72
CA GLU A 147 -3.86 15.56 -21.09
C GLU A 147 -2.93 15.26 -19.92
N THR A 148 -1.82 14.57 -20.20
CA THR A 148 -0.81 14.17 -19.19
C THR A 148 -0.33 15.33 -18.35
N SER A 149 -0.22 16.52 -18.93
CA SER A 149 0.14 17.76 -18.24
C SER A 149 -0.78 18.12 -17.06
N LYS A 150 -2.06 17.72 -17.09
CA LYS A 150 -3.03 18.03 -16.02
C LYS A 150 -2.88 17.15 -14.78
N PHE A 151 -2.51 15.88 -14.95
CA PHE A 151 -2.43 14.93 -13.84
C PHE A 151 -0.98 14.56 -13.47
N ASP A 152 -0.01 14.74 -14.36
CA ASP A 152 1.41 14.46 -14.08
C ASP A 152 2.06 15.60 -13.29
N GLN A 153 1.43 15.98 -12.18
CA GLN A 153 1.91 17.01 -11.27
C GLN A 153 2.34 16.39 -9.94
N PRO A 154 3.31 17.01 -9.23
CA PRO A 154 3.81 16.46 -7.97
C PRO A 154 2.76 16.35 -6.87
N GLU A 155 1.67 17.13 -6.91
CA GLU A 155 0.64 17.05 -5.89
C GLU A 155 -0.08 15.69 -5.88
N PHE A 156 -0.11 14.99 -7.02
CA PHE A 156 -0.80 13.70 -7.16
C PHE A 156 0.05 12.48 -6.78
N TYR A 157 1.26 12.68 -6.26
CA TYR A 157 2.00 11.60 -5.61
C TYR A 157 1.37 11.14 -4.30
N PHE A 158 0.64 12.04 -3.64
CA PHE A 158 0.02 11.75 -2.36
C PHE A 158 -1.41 11.24 -2.58
N PRO A 159 -1.76 10.07 -2.00
CA PRO A 159 -3.13 9.55 -2.08
C PRO A 159 -4.15 10.56 -1.58
N THR A 160 -5.25 10.69 -2.32
CA THR A 160 -6.37 11.56 -1.90
C THR A 160 -7.14 10.96 -0.72
N TYR A 161 -7.14 9.63 -0.60
CA TYR A 161 -7.76 8.90 0.51
C TYR A 161 -6.71 8.07 1.24
N GLU A 162 -6.89 7.91 2.55
CA GLU A 162 -6.12 6.97 3.34
C GLU A 162 -6.50 5.53 2.96
N ASN A 163 -5.52 4.63 2.95
CA ASN A 163 -5.68 3.21 2.64
C ASN A 163 -6.37 2.94 1.30
N ASP A 164 -5.89 3.57 0.24
CA ASP A 164 -6.43 3.36 -1.10
C ASP A 164 -6.03 1.98 -1.66
N ALA A 165 -6.89 1.00 -1.43
CA ALA A 165 -6.72 -0.37 -1.94
C ALA A 165 -6.50 -0.43 -3.46
N PHE A 166 -7.07 0.50 -4.24
CA PHE A 166 -6.88 0.50 -5.70
C PHE A 166 -5.40 0.68 -6.07
N LEU A 167 -4.67 1.54 -5.33
CA LEU A 167 -3.26 1.81 -5.59
C LEU A 167 -2.37 0.60 -5.32
N TYR A 168 -2.79 -0.31 -4.44
CA TYR A 168 -2.01 -1.51 -4.09
C TYR A 168 -2.04 -2.55 -5.22
N PHE A 169 -3.16 -2.64 -5.92
CA PHE A 169 -3.39 -3.64 -6.97
C PHE A 169 -3.14 -3.12 -8.39
N ILE A 170 -2.53 -1.93 -8.56
CA ILE A 170 -2.20 -1.39 -9.90
C ILE A 170 -1.25 -2.31 -10.65
N ASP A 171 -0.24 -2.85 -9.97
CA ASP A 171 0.77 -3.72 -10.58
C ASP A 171 0.20 -5.09 -10.97
N ASP A 172 -0.81 -5.59 -10.25
CA ASP A 172 -1.46 -6.86 -10.55
C ASP A 172 -2.18 -6.83 -11.91
N LEU A 173 -2.48 -5.64 -12.44
CA LEU A 173 -3.02 -5.45 -13.79
C LEU A 173 -1.96 -5.62 -14.89
N GLU A 174 -0.67 -5.43 -14.60
CA GLU A 174 0.41 -5.62 -15.58
C GLU A 174 0.83 -7.10 -15.70
N GLY A 175 0.46 -7.95 -14.73
CA GLY A 175 0.92 -9.33 -14.62
C GLY A 175 0.07 -10.41 -15.30
N ASN A 176 -1.04 -10.05 -15.95
CA ASN A 176 -1.95 -10.99 -16.64
C ASN A 176 -1.61 -11.19 -18.13
N GLU A 177 -0.35 -11.53 -18.43
CA GLU A 177 0.06 -12.11 -19.73
C GLU A 177 0.37 -13.61 -19.62
#